data_AF-A0A3D0D2U2-F1
#
_entry.id   AF-A0A3D0D2U2-F1
#
_cell.length_a   1.000
_cell.length_b   1.000
_cell.length_c   1.000
_cell.angle_alpha   90.00
_cell.angle_beta   90.00
_cell.angle_gamma   90.00
#
_symmetry.space_group_name_H-M   'P 1'
#
loop_
_entity.id
_entity.type
_entity.pdbx_description
1 polymer ?
#
loop_
_entity_poly.entity_id
_entity_poly.type
_entity_poly.pdbx_seq_one_letter_code
_entity_poly.pdbx_strand_id
1 'polypeptide(L)'
;MSDMLLDTTLLSNFAHVQRPDLLRLAVGAEAATTPAVMDEIQAGEHLQLVPACDWSWLPVIELTDDERQAAAGVPLGRGESECLAVAQARGGTLLSDDFAARRLARHLGISVPGTLGVLQTLVQAGHLSLDEADHLLAGMISHGYRSPVRSSGTCSLNRIPAPGRLSRLVPGLSSPRAATLIHDPDDRQIPHNCHIQRTGGTIAHE
;
A
#
# COMPACT_ATOMS: atom_id res chain seq x y z
N MET A 1 -7.63 10.89 13.95
CA MET A 1 -7.64 9.54 14.55
C MET A 1 -7.02 8.63 13.51
N SER A 2 -6.31 7.57 13.93
CA SER A 2 -5.78 6.60 12.98
C SER A 2 -6.86 5.53 12.78
N ASP A 3 -7.42 5.49 11.57
CA ASP A 3 -8.60 4.69 11.27
C ASP A 3 -8.24 3.40 10.52
N MET A 4 -6.95 3.20 10.19
CA MET A 4 -6.45 2.03 9.46
C MET A 4 -5.28 1.38 10.21
N LEU A 5 -5.45 0.12 10.62
CA LEU A 5 -4.44 -0.66 11.34
C LEU A 5 -3.79 -1.67 10.40
N LEU A 6 -2.50 -1.52 10.15
CA LEU A 6 -1.74 -2.35 9.23
C LEU A 6 -1.07 -3.50 9.99
N ASP A 7 -1.31 -4.74 9.55
CA ASP A 7 -0.70 -5.94 10.13
C ASP A 7 0.66 -6.28 9.49
N THR A 8 1.36 -7.26 10.07
CA THR A 8 2.66 -7.73 9.59
C THR A 8 2.59 -8.27 8.16
N THR A 9 1.51 -8.99 7.80
CA THR A 9 1.39 -9.61 6.48
C THR A 9 1.35 -8.56 5.37
N LEU A 10 0.66 -7.45 5.60
CA LEU A 10 0.62 -6.33 4.67
C LEU A 10 2.00 -5.65 4.55
N LEU A 11 2.62 -5.31 5.69
CA LEU A 11 3.93 -4.63 5.70
C LEU A 11 5.01 -5.47 5.00
N SER A 12 5.09 -6.76 5.34
CA SER A 12 6.05 -7.69 4.74
C SER A 12 5.85 -7.87 3.23
N ASN A 13 4.61 -7.93 2.72
CA ASN A 13 4.35 -7.98 1.28
C ASN A 13 4.94 -6.77 0.54
N PHE A 14 4.73 -5.55 1.07
CA PHE A 14 5.29 -4.33 0.48
C PHE A 14 6.80 -4.21 0.68
N ALA A 15 7.35 -4.76 1.77
CA ALA A 15 8.79 -4.87 1.97
C ALA A 15 9.45 -5.76 0.91
N HIS A 16 8.85 -6.92 0.60
CA HIS A 16 9.38 -7.87 -0.38
C HIS A 16 9.49 -7.32 -1.80
N VAL A 17 8.60 -6.39 -2.16
CA VAL A 17 8.71 -5.65 -3.43
C VAL A 17 9.45 -4.32 -3.30
N GLN A 18 10.00 -4.02 -2.12
CA GLN A 18 10.72 -2.79 -1.81
C GLN A 18 9.94 -1.51 -2.12
N ARG A 19 8.62 -1.53 -1.87
CA ARG A 19 7.72 -0.38 -2.12
C ARG A 19 6.88 0.04 -0.89
N PRO A 20 7.49 0.32 0.27
CA PRO A 20 6.77 0.89 1.42
C PRO A 20 6.17 2.27 1.08
N ASP A 21 6.74 2.99 0.12
CA ASP A 21 6.24 4.27 -0.39
C ASP A 21 4.84 4.16 -1.01
N LEU A 22 4.56 3.08 -1.74
CA LEU A 22 3.24 2.83 -2.32
C LEU A 22 2.20 2.53 -1.26
N LEU A 23 2.59 1.78 -0.23
CA LEU A 23 1.69 1.51 0.89
C LEU A 23 1.33 2.82 1.59
N ARG A 24 2.32 3.66 1.93
CA ARG A 24 2.12 5.00 2.49
C ARG A 24 1.19 5.86 1.63
N LEU A 25 1.40 5.86 0.32
CA LEU A 25 0.60 6.64 -0.62
C LEU A 25 -0.86 6.19 -0.63
N ALA A 26 -1.13 4.89 -0.49
CA ALA A 26 -2.46 4.33 -0.52
C ALA A 26 -3.27 4.59 0.77
N VAL A 27 -2.62 4.54 1.93
CA VAL A 27 -3.28 4.61 3.24
C VAL A 27 -3.26 6.00 3.87
N GLY A 28 -2.33 6.86 3.44
CA GLY A 28 -2.21 8.23 3.93
C GLY A 28 -1.83 8.34 5.41
N ALA A 29 -2.14 9.49 6.01
CA ALA A 29 -1.77 9.83 7.39
C ALA A 29 -2.64 9.16 8.46
N GLU A 30 -3.72 8.46 8.06
CA GLU A 30 -4.66 7.78 8.97
C GLU A 30 -4.21 6.36 9.32
N ALA A 31 -3.12 5.88 8.71
CA ALA A 31 -2.55 4.59 9.02
C ALA A 31 -1.75 4.59 10.33
N ALA A 32 -1.81 3.46 11.01
CA ALA A 32 -0.94 3.11 12.12
C ALA A 32 -0.71 1.60 12.16
N THR A 33 0.20 1.17 13.01
CA THR A 33 0.40 -0.24 13.37
C THR A 33 0.62 -0.38 14.88
N THR A 34 0.75 -1.61 15.37
CA THR A 34 0.93 -1.88 16.80
C THR A 34 2.37 -2.30 17.13
N PRO A 35 2.78 -2.24 18.42
CA PRO A 35 4.12 -2.63 18.83
C PRO A 35 4.47 -4.07 18.41
N ALA A 36 3.55 -5.04 18.56
CA ALA A 36 3.86 -6.42 18.19
C ALA A 36 4.08 -6.62 16.68
N VAL A 37 3.39 -5.85 15.83
CA VAL A 37 3.62 -5.87 14.38
C VAL A 37 5.00 -5.31 14.05
N MET A 38 5.37 -4.18 14.64
CA MET A 38 6.69 -3.58 14.41
C MET A 38 7.82 -4.47 14.94
N ASP A 39 7.65 -5.09 16.10
CA ASP A 39 8.59 -6.08 16.65
C ASP A 39 8.80 -7.25 15.66
N GLU A 40 7.72 -7.76 15.06
CA GLU A 40 7.78 -8.86 14.10
C GLU A 40 8.49 -8.47 12.80
N ILE A 41 8.22 -7.27 12.28
CA ILE A 41 8.93 -6.74 11.11
C ILE A 41 10.42 -6.57 11.41
N GLN A 42 10.78 -5.94 12.52
CA GLN A 42 12.19 -5.74 12.90
C GLN A 42 12.92 -7.07 13.12
N ALA A 43 12.26 -8.05 13.75
CA ALA A 43 12.81 -9.40 13.89
C ALA A 43 13.01 -10.07 12.52
N GLY A 44 12.03 -9.94 11.62
CA GLY A 44 12.13 -10.42 10.24
C GLY A 44 13.27 -9.79 9.45
N GLU A 45 13.48 -8.48 9.60
CA GLU A 45 14.62 -7.76 9.00
C GLU A 45 15.96 -8.24 9.58
N HIS A 46 16.06 -8.37 10.91
CA HIS A 46 17.27 -8.86 11.57
C HIS A 46 17.64 -10.27 11.12
N LEU A 47 16.65 -11.15 10.95
CA LEU A 47 16.81 -12.52 10.47
C LEU A 47 16.94 -12.63 8.95
N GLN A 48 16.90 -11.51 8.21
CA GLN A 48 16.96 -11.46 6.74
C GLN A 48 15.82 -12.25 6.07
N LEU A 49 14.69 -12.39 6.75
CA LEU A 49 13.47 -13.01 6.22
C LEU A 49 12.60 -11.99 5.47
N VAL A 50 12.68 -10.71 5.88
CA VAL A 50 11.98 -9.58 5.25
C VAL A 50 13.02 -8.51 4.90
N PRO A 51 12.98 -7.90 3.71
CA PRO A 51 13.91 -6.82 3.36
C PRO A 51 13.73 -5.60 4.26
N ALA A 52 14.85 -5.03 4.72
CA ALA A 52 14.84 -3.81 5.51
C ALA A 52 14.24 -2.63 4.72
N CYS A 53 13.26 -1.95 5.31
CA CYS A 53 12.54 -0.84 4.68
C CYS A 53 12.37 0.35 5.64
N ASP A 54 12.15 1.55 5.09
CA ASP A 54 11.83 2.72 5.91
C ASP A 54 10.35 2.72 6.30
N TRP A 55 10.10 2.44 7.58
CA TRP A 55 8.77 2.49 8.22
C TRP A 55 8.59 3.71 9.13
N SER A 56 9.51 4.67 9.13
CA SER A 56 9.47 5.84 10.04
C SER A 56 8.23 6.72 9.87
N TRP A 57 7.57 6.63 8.72
CA TRP A 57 6.33 7.34 8.42
C TRP A 57 5.10 6.73 9.10
N LEU A 58 5.17 5.46 9.53
CA LEU A 58 4.05 4.70 10.07
C LEU A 58 4.04 4.80 11.60
N PRO A 59 3.06 5.49 12.20
CA PRO A 59 2.96 5.57 13.65
C PRO A 59 2.74 4.19 14.28
N VAL A 60 3.47 3.92 15.35
CA VAL A 60 3.19 2.79 16.25
C VAL A 60 2.33 3.31 17.38
N ILE A 61 1.10 2.81 17.48
CA ILE A 61 0.14 3.26 18.49
C ILE A 61 0.31 2.49 19.79
N GLU A 62 0.15 3.21 20.90
CA GLU A 62 0.01 2.59 22.21
C GLU A 62 -1.39 2.01 22.38
N LEU A 63 -1.43 0.79 22.92
CA LEU A 63 -2.67 0.14 23.32
C LEU A 63 -3.07 0.62 24.73
N THR A 64 -4.37 0.66 24.99
CA THR A 64 -4.93 0.75 26.34
C THR A 64 -4.88 -0.61 27.04
N ASP A 65 -5.10 -0.63 28.36
CA ASP A 65 -5.17 -1.89 29.10
C ASP A 65 -6.33 -2.78 28.63
N ASP A 66 -7.48 -2.17 28.32
CA ASP A 66 -8.64 -2.88 27.79
C ASP A 66 -8.35 -3.48 26.40
N GLU A 67 -7.67 -2.75 25.52
CA GLU A 67 -7.25 -3.25 24.19
C GLU A 67 -6.24 -4.40 24.32
N ARG A 68 -5.27 -4.30 25.24
CA ARG A 68 -4.32 -5.39 25.54
C ARG A 68 -5.04 -6.64 26.04
N GLN A 69 -6.00 -6.46 26.96
CA GLN A 69 -6.76 -7.57 27.52
C GLN A 69 -7.66 -8.24 26.48
N ALA A 70 -8.27 -7.46 25.59
CA ALA A 70 -9.03 -7.96 24.45
C ALA A 70 -8.13 -8.75 23.49
N ALA A 71 -6.97 -8.20 23.11
CA ALA A 71 -6.01 -8.85 22.23
C ALA A 71 -5.53 -10.21 22.79
N ALA A 72 -5.30 -10.31 24.10
CA ALA A 72 -4.88 -11.55 24.75
C ALA A 72 -5.92 -12.69 24.65
N GLY A 73 -7.21 -12.34 24.47
CA GLY A 73 -8.30 -13.31 24.29
C GLY A 73 -8.51 -13.76 22.85
N VAL A 74 -7.80 -13.17 21.88
CA VAL A 74 -7.96 -13.46 20.46
C VAL A 74 -7.02 -14.60 20.03
N PRO A 75 -7.54 -15.68 19.41
CA PRO A 75 -6.72 -16.84 19.02
C PRO A 75 -6.01 -16.59 17.67
N LEU A 76 -5.23 -15.51 17.58
CA LEU A 76 -4.43 -15.10 16.41
C LEU A 76 -2.98 -14.83 16.83
N GLY A 77 -2.11 -14.51 15.85
CA GLY A 77 -0.77 -14.02 16.13
C GLY A 77 -0.81 -12.71 16.93
N ARG A 78 0.24 -12.40 17.71
CA ARG A 78 0.25 -11.21 18.59
C ARG A 78 -0.07 -9.92 17.83
N GLY A 79 0.59 -9.67 16.70
CA GLY A 79 0.34 -8.47 15.88
C GLY A 79 -1.09 -8.42 15.31
N GLU A 80 -1.61 -9.55 14.84
CA GLU A 80 -2.99 -9.64 14.33
C GLU A 80 -4.02 -9.39 15.43
N SER A 81 -3.82 -9.99 16.61
CA SER A 81 -4.68 -9.81 17.79
C SER A 81 -4.69 -8.36 18.27
N GLU A 82 -3.52 -7.71 18.33
CA GLU A 82 -3.42 -6.31 18.72
C GLU A 82 -4.11 -5.39 17.71
N CYS A 83 -3.80 -5.52 16.41
CA CYS A 83 -4.42 -4.71 15.36
C CYS A 83 -5.94 -4.88 15.35
N LEU A 84 -6.43 -6.12 15.51
CA LEU A 84 -7.85 -6.41 15.55
C LEU A 84 -8.55 -5.80 16.77
N ALA A 85 -7.96 -5.95 17.96
CA ALA A 85 -8.51 -5.41 19.19
C ALA A 85 -8.61 -3.88 19.15
N VAL A 86 -7.57 -3.22 18.65
CA VAL A 86 -7.60 -1.76 18.46
C VAL A 86 -8.65 -1.36 17.42
N ALA A 87 -8.65 -2.00 16.25
CA ALA A 87 -9.61 -1.67 15.19
C ALA A 87 -11.05 -1.82 15.69
N GLN A 88 -11.32 -2.86 16.49
CA GLN A 88 -12.61 -3.06 17.12
C GLN A 88 -12.96 -1.94 18.11
N ALA A 89 -12.05 -1.65 19.05
CA ALA A 89 -12.30 -0.71 20.14
C ALA A 89 -12.46 0.74 19.63
N ARG A 90 -11.73 1.11 18.58
CA ARG A 90 -11.69 2.47 18.04
C ARG A 90 -12.59 2.69 16.82
N GLY A 91 -13.29 1.65 16.35
CA GLY A 91 -14.14 1.72 15.15
C GLY A 91 -13.35 1.90 13.85
N GLY A 92 -12.13 1.36 13.80
CA GLY A 92 -11.24 1.43 12.65
C GLY A 92 -11.38 0.26 11.67
N THR A 93 -10.48 0.23 10.70
CA THR A 93 -10.36 -0.79 9.66
C THR A 93 -9.06 -1.58 9.89
N LEU A 94 -9.12 -2.90 9.76
CA LEU A 94 -7.93 -3.75 9.79
C LEU A 94 -7.43 -3.96 8.36
N LEU A 95 -6.18 -3.66 8.06
CA LEU A 95 -5.57 -4.03 6.77
C LEU A 95 -4.76 -5.30 7.00
N SER A 96 -5.23 -6.41 6.44
CA SER A 96 -4.61 -7.74 6.66
C SER A 96 -4.82 -8.69 5.49
N ASP A 97 -3.77 -9.49 5.24
CA ASP A 97 -3.85 -10.65 4.36
C ASP A 97 -4.01 -12.00 5.05
N ASP A 98 -4.02 -12.03 6.38
CA ASP A 98 -4.23 -13.27 7.11
C ASP A 98 -5.68 -13.76 7.00
N PHE A 99 -5.86 -15.06 6.80
CA PHE A 99 -7.18 -15.66 6.62
C PHE A 99 -7.97 -15.72 7.93
N ALA A 100 -7.31 -16.06 9.04
CA ALA A 100 -7.93 -16.19 10.34
C ALA A 100 -8.32 -14.80 10.90
N ALA A 101 -7.44 -13.81 10.77
CA ALA A 101 -7.70 -12.41 11.09
C ALA A 101 -8.86 -11.86 10.26
N ARG A 102 -8.85 -12.07 8.93
CA ARG A 102 -9.97 -11.66 8.05
C ARG A 102 -11.28 -12.31 8.43
N ARG A 103 -11.25 -13.60 8.78
CA ARG A 103 -12.46 -14.31 9.21
C ARG A 103 -13.00 -13.69 10.50
N LEU A 104 -12.15 -13.48 11.51
CA LEU A 104 -12.59 -12.95 12.79
C LEU A 104 -13.07 -11.50 12.68
N ALA A 105 -12.34 -10.63 11.98
CA ALA A 105 -12.74 -9.25 11.72
C ALA A 105 -14.15 -9.14 11.11
N ARG A 106 -14.46 -10.00 10.13
CA ARG A 106 -15.81 -10.04 9.53
C ARG A 106 -16.90 -10.46 10.52
N HIS A 107 -16.62 -11.38 11.44
CA HIS A 107 -17.59 -11.75 12.49
C HIS A 107 -17.84 -10.58 13.46
N LEU A 108 -16.86 -9.70 13.63
CA LEU A 108 -16.93 -8.50 14.46
C LEU A 108 -17.46 -7.27 13.71
N GLY A 109 -17.82 -7.39 12.41
CA GLY A 109 -18.30 -6.28 11.60
C GLY A 109 -17.22 -5.27 11.18
N ILE A 110 -15.95 -5.64 11.29
CA ILE A 110 -14.80 -4.78 10.96
C ILE A 110 -14.44 -4.96 9.48
N SER A 111 -14.25 -3.84 8.77
CA SER A 111 -13.77 -3.86 7.39
C SER A 111 -12.32 -4.37 7.34
N VAL A 112 -12.04 -5.25 6.38
CA VAL A 112 -10.73 -5.91 6.27
C VAL A 112 -10.17 -6.00 4.84
N PRO A 113 -9.78 -4.86 4.23
CA PRO A 113 -9.01 -4.86 2.99
C PRO A 113 -7.63 -5.52 3.22
N GLY A 114 -7.06 -6.11 2.17
CA GLY A 114 -5.67 -6.61 2.18
C GLY A 114 -4.86 -5.96 1.05
N THR A 115 -3.69 -6.51 0.74
CA THR A 115 -2.78 -6.07 -0.32
C THR A 115 -3.50 -5.84 -1.65
N LEU A 116 -4.42 -6.73 -2.06
CA LEU A 116 -5.19 -6.52 -3.29
C LEU A 116 -6.05 -5.25 -3.25
N GLY A 117 -6.67 -4.97 -2.10
CA GLY A 117 -7.46 -3.74 -1.92
C GLY A 117 -6.57 -2.51 -1.98
N VAL A 118 -5.38 -2.56 -1.38
CA VAL A 118 -4.38 -1.47 -1.44
C VAL A 118 -3.91 -1.22 -2.88
N LEU A 119 -3.55 -2.28 -3.62
CA LEU A 119 -3.15 -2.16 -5.03
C LEU A 119 -4.28 -1.61 -5.89
N GLN A 120 -5.52 -2.04 -5.64
CA GLN A 120 -6.70 -1.50 -6.31
C GLN A 120 -6.87 0.00 -6.04
N THR A 121 -6.74 0.44 -4.79
CA THR A 121 -6.83 1.86 -4.43
C THR A 121 -5.78 2.68 -5.19
N LEU A 122 -4.55 2.19 -5.28
CA LEU A 122 -3.48 2.86 -6.03
C LEU A 122 -3.77 2.97 -7.53
N VAL A 123 -4.37 1.93 -8.14
CA VAL A 123 -4.78 1.96 -9.55
C VAL A 123 -5.92 2.95 -9.76
N GLN A 124 -6.93 2.93 -8.89
CA GLN A 124 -8.09 3.82 -8.98
C GLN A 124 -7.70 5.29 -8.78
N ALA A 125 -6.71 5.57 -7.93
CA ALA A 125 -6.14 6.89 -7.74
C ALA A 125 -5.18 7.33 -8.86
N GLY A 126 -4.87 6.47 -9.83
CA GLY A 126 -3.97 6.77 -10.94
C GLY A 126 -2.49 6.77 -10.56
N HIS A 127 -2.13 6.25 -9.39
CA HIS A 127 -0.74 6.13 -8.94
C HIS A 127 -0.03 4.91 -9.53
N LEU A 128 -0.79 3.90 -9.95
CA LEU A 128 -0.30 2.75 -10.68
C LEU A 128 -1.18 2.50 -11.91
N SER A 129 -0.56 2.09 -13.01
CA SER A 129 -1.25 1.38 -14.06
C SER A 129 -1.63 -0.03 -13.62
N LEU A 130 -2.58 -0.64 -14.35
CA LEU A 130 -2.97 -2.03 -14.11
C LEU A 130 -1.78 -2.99 -14.23
N ASP A 131 -0.93 -2.76 -15.22
CA ASP A 131 0.23 -3.60 -15.48
C ASP A 131 1.25 -3.48 -14.35
N GLU A 132 1.55 -2.28 -13.86
CA GLU A 132 2.46 -2.10 -12.72
C GLU A 132 1.94 -2.79 -11.46
N ALA A 133 0.65 -2.68 -11.18
CA ALA A 133 0.03 -3.35 -10.05
C ALA A 133 0.08 -4.89 -10.19
N ASP A 134 -0.13 -5.42 -11.40
CA ASP A 134 0.02 -6.86 -11.68
C ASP A 134 1.48 -7.34 -11.49
N HIS A 135 2.47 -6.53 -11.90
CA HIS A 135 3.89 -6.85 -11.69
C HIS A 135 4.26 -6.86 -10.20
N LEU A 136 3.79 -5.88 -9.41
CA LEU A 136 3.98 -5.86 -7.97
C LEU A 136 3.35 -7.08 -7.31
N LEU A 137 2.10 -7.40 -7.66
CA LEU A 137 1.41 -8.58 -7.14
C LEU A 137 2.17 -9.87 -7.49
N ALA A 138 2.68 -10.00 -8.71
CA ALA A 138 3.51 -11.14 -9.11
C ALA A 138 4.79 -11.26 -8.27
N GLY A 139 5.45 -10.12 -7.99
CA GLY A 139 6.60 -10.06 -7.09
C GLY A 139 6.27 -10.44 -5.65
N MET A 140 5.11 -10.04 -5.13
CA MET A 140 4.66 -10.47 -3.80
C MET A 140 4.40 -11.99 -3.78
N ILE A 141 3.75 -12.53 -4.82
CA ILE A 141 3.46 -13.98 -4.93
C ILE A 141 4.75 -14.80 -4.95
N SER A 142 5.80 -14.36 -5.66
CA SER A 142 7.07 -15.07 -5.67
C SER A 142 7.76 -15.13 -4.30
N HIS A 143 7.42 -14.22 -3.39
CA HIS A 143 7.90 -14.19 -2.01
C HIS A 143 6.94 -14.83 -1.01
N GLY A 144 5.90 -15.53 -1.48
CA GLY A 144 5.01 -16.31 -0.62
C GLY A 144 3.64 -15.69 -0.34
N TYR A 145 3.32 -14.53 -0.93
CA TYR A 145 1.98 -13.97 -0.85
C TYR A 145 0.93 -14.95 -1.41
N ARG A 146 -0.08 -15.27 -0.60
CA ARG A 146 -1.21 -16.10 -1.01
C ARG A 146 -2.42 -15.23 -1.32
N SER A 147 -2.61 -14.93 -2.60
CA SER A 147 -3.78 -14.18 -3.07
C SER A 147 -5.08 -14.92 -2.68
N PRO A 148 -6.04 -14.26 -2.01
CA PRO A 148 -7.30 -14.88 -1.59
C PRO A 148 -8.22 -15.25 -2.77
N VAL A 149 -7.94 -14.73 -3.97
CA VAL A 149 -8.67 -15.11 -5.18
C VAL A 149 -7.96 -16.27 -5.85
N ARG A 150 -8.54 -17.47 -5.74
CA ARG A 150 -8.10 -18.64 -6.50
C ARG A 150 -8.40 -18.38 -7.97
N SER A 151 -7.39 -18.38 -8.84
CA SER A 151 -7.70 -18.65 -10.24
C SER A 151 -8.25 -20.05 -10.37
N SER A 152 -9.48 -20.15 -10.85
CA SER A 152 -10.00 -21.37 -11.46
C SER A 152 -9.13 -21.70 -12.68
N GLY A 153 -8.11 -22.54 -12.45
CA GLY A 153 -7.18 -22.97 -13.49
C GLY A 153 -5.86 -23.47 -12.91
N THR A 154 -5.85 -24.75 -12.52
CA THR A 154 -4.69 -25.66 -12.34
C THR A 154 -3.43 -25.12 -11.64
N CYS A 155 -3.22 -25.67 -10.46
CA CYS A 155 -1.94 -25.76 -9.77
C CYS A 155 -0.87 -26.40 -10.69
N SER A 156 0.17 -25.64 -11.03
CA SER A 156 1.50 -26.15 -11.31
C SER A 156 2.49 -25.01 -11.07
N LEU A 157 3.49 -25.27 -10.22
CA LEU A 157 4.69 -24.46 -10.10
C LEU A 157 5.27 -24.21 -11.50
N ASN A 158 5.76 -22.99 -11.75
CA ASN A 158 6.25 -22.45 -13.04
C ASN A 158 5.19 -22.00 -14.05
N ARG A 159 4.50 -20.90 -13.71
CA ARG A 159 4.24 -19.85 -14.70
C ARG A 159 4.08 -18.51 -13.99
N ILE A 160 5.03 -17.60 -14.20
CA ILE A 160 4.88 -16.18 -13.90
C ILE A 160 3.52 -15.75 -14.48
N PRO A 161 2.62 -15.13 -13.70
CA PRO A 161 1.31 -14.74 -14.22
C PRO A 161 1.51 -13.70 -15.34
N ALA A 162 0.84 -13.93 -16.47
CA ALA A 162 0.80 -12.97 -17.56
C ALA A 162 0.04 -11.69 -17.13
N PRO A 163 0.39 -10.51 -17.67
CA PRO A 163 -0.30 -9.25 -17.39
C PRO A 163 -1.80 -9.34 -17.73
N GLY A 164 -2.66 -8.77 -16.87
CA GLY A 164 -4.11 -8.68 -17.07
C GLY A 164 -4.97 -9.44 -16.06
N ARG A 165 -4.50 -9.67 -14.82
CA ARG A 165 -5.26 -10.44 -13.81
C ARG A 165 -6.05 -9.56 -12.85
N LEU A 166 -5.52 -8.42 -12.40
CA LEU A 166 -6.25 -7.52 -11.48
C LEU A 166 -7.63 -7.07 -12.01
N SER A 167 -7.78 -6.86 -13.33
CA SER A 167 -9.08 -6.54 -13.95
C SER A 167 -10.11 -7.67 -13.91
N ARG A 168 -9.67 -8.93 -13.79
CA ARG A 168 -10.55 -10.09 -13.56
C ARG A 168 -10.82 -10.36 -12.09
N LEU A 169 -9.94 -9.87 -11.21
CA LEU A 169 -10.01 -10.07 -9.76
C LEU A 169 -10.89 -9.03 -9.07
N VAL A 170 -11.09 -7.86 -9.69
CA VAL A 170 -11.90 -6.77 -9.17
C VAL A 170 -12.88 -6.27 -10.24
N PRO A 171 -14.20 -6.49 -10.09
CA PRO A 171 -15.19 -5.92 -10.99
C PRO A 171 -15.14 -4.38 -10.96
N GLY A 172 -15.02 -3.74 -12.14
CA GLY A 172 -15.04 -2.27 -12.29
C GLY A 172 -13.69 -1.60 -12.58
N LEU A 173 -12.59 -2.36 -12.58
CA LEU A 173 -11.27 -1.87 -12.97
C LEU A 173 -11.16 -1.76 -14.50
N SER A 174 -11.72 -0.70 -15.08
CA SER A 174 -11.49 -0.38 -16.50
C SER A 174 -10.10 0.23 -16.63
N SER A 175 -9.28 -0.29 -17.56
CA SER A 175 -8.00 0.33 -17.91
C SER A 175 -8.22 1.84 -18.15
N PRO A 176 -7.42 2.74 -17.55
CA PRO A 176 -7.47 4.14 -17.94
C PRO A 176 -7.09 4.16 -19.43
N ARG A 177 -8.07 4.47 -20.30
CA ARG A 177 -7.79 4.83 -21.69
C ARG A 177 -6.67 5.84 -21.63
N ALA A 178 -5.56 5.52 -22.31
CA ALA A 178 -4.34 6.32 -22.39
C ALA A 178 -4.65 7.80 -22.16
N ALA A 179 -4.24 8.31 -20.99
CA ALA A 179 -4.40 9.71 -20.65
C ALA A 179 -3.73 10.51 -21.78
N THR A 180 -4.56 11.06 -22.65
CA THR A 180 -4.13 12.03 -23.65
C THR A 180 -3.56 13.18 -22.85
N LEU A 181 -2.30 13.54 -23.12
CA LEU A 181 -1.65 14.75 -22.64
C LEU A 181 -2.63 15.91 -22.81
N ILE A 182 -3.24 16.34 -21.70
CA ILE A 182 -4.02 17.57 -21.66
C ILE A 182 -2.97 18.68 -21.63
N HIS A 183 -2.79 19.33 -22.77
CA HIS A 183 -2.23 20.67 -22.83
C HIS A 183 -3.18 21.60 -22.09
N ASP A 184 -2.71 22.22 -21.00
CA ASP A 184 -3.42 23.33 -20.37
C ASP A 184 -3.45 24.54 -21.31
N PRO A 185 -4.62 25.07 -21.69
CA PRO A 185 -4.74 26.27 -22.49
C PRO A 185 -5.22 27.43 -21.61
N ASP A 186 -4.51 27.77 -20.53
CA ASP A 186 -4.81 29.01 -19.80
C ASP A 186 -3.60 29.50 -18.99
N ASP A 187 -2.62 30.05 -19.70
CA ASP A 187 -1.67 30.99 -19.09
C ASP A 187 -1.59 32.25 -19.97
N ARG A 188 -2.55 33.15 -19.76
CA ARG A 188 -2.50 34.51 -20.28
C ARG A 188 -2.69 35.54 -19.16
N GLN A 189 -1.58 36.26 -18.96
CA GLN A 189 -1.48 37.68 -18.62
C GLN A 189 -1.76 38.02 -17.15
N ILE A 190 -0.85 38.71 -16.47
CA ILE A 190 -0.72 40.18 -16.51
C ILE A 190 0.60 40.66 -15.84
N PRO A 191 1.10 41.89 -16.13
CA PRO A 191 2.51 42.16 -16.47
C PRO A 191 3.28 43.16 -15.57
N HIS A 192 4.48 43.54 -16.08
CA HIS A 192 5.40 44.64 -15.70
C HIS A 192 6.34 44.30 -14.53
N ASN A 193 7.64 44.61 -14.52
CA ASN A 193 8.47 45.60 -15.19
C ASN A 193 9.93 45.20 -14.92
N CYS A 194 10.89 45.51 -15.80
CA CYS A 194 12.17 46.17 -15.47
C CYS A 194 13.28 45.92 -16.51
N HIS A 195 13.67 47.00 -17.17
CA HIS A 195 15.00 47.35 -17.67
C HIS A 195 15.67 46.56 -18.80
N ILE A 196 15.41 47.11 -20.00
CA ILE A 196 16.39 47.49 -21.02
C ILE A 196 17.83 47.66 -20.46
N GLN A 197 18.80 46.92 -21.01
CA GLN A 197 20.03 47.51 -21.54
C GLN A 197 20.48 46.73 -22.80
N ARG A 198 20.43 47.43 -23.93
CA ARG A 198 21.15 47.08 -25.17
C ARG A 198 22.53 47.73 -25.11
N THR A 199 23.57 46.94 -25.34
CA THR A 199 24.87 47.31 -25.91
C THR A 199 25.40 45.99 -26.51
N GLY A 200 25.78 45.81 -27.77
CA GLY A 200 26.25 46.72 -28.80
C GLY A 200 27.58 46.18 -29.33
N GLY A 201 27.66 45.84 -30.62
CA GLY A 201 28.90 45.53 -31.38
C GLY A 201 29.52 44.15 -31.09
N THR A 202 30.25 43.47 -31.98
CA THR A 202 30.81 43.79 -33.29
C THR A 202 31.21 42.47 -33.96
N ILE A 203 31.08 42.42 -35.29
CA ILE A 203 31.58 41.38 -36.19
C ILE A 203 33.06 41.68 -36.47
N ALA A 204 33.98 40.70 -36.39
CA ALA A 204 35.16 40.55 -37.28
C ALA A 204 36.26 39.57 -36.75
N HIS A 205 36.76 38.74 -37.69
CA HIS A 205 38.07 38.05 -37.78
C HIS A 205 38.45 37.02 -36.69
N GLU A 206 39.00 35.83 -36.95
CA GLU A 206 39.73 35.22 -38.08
C GLU A 206 39.23 33.79 -38.39
#